data_AF-A0A371GY10-F1
#
_entry.id   AF-A0A371GY10-F1
#
_cell.length_a   1.000
_cell.length_b   1.000
_cell.length_c   1.000
_cell.angle_alpha   90.00
_cell.angle_beta   90.00
_cell.angle_gamma   90.00
#
_symmetry.space_group_name_H-M   'P 1'
#
loop_
_entity.id
_entity.type
_entity.pdbx_description
1 polymer ?
#
loop_
_entity_poly.entity_id
_entity_poly.type
_entity_poly.pdbx_seq_one_letter_code
_entity_poly.pdbx_strand_id
1 'polypeptide(L)'
;MTHASPWYADICNYLVASTYLRGASQAAKDKLESDAKYYVWDNSYLWRITRRCIPESEIKLVLHFCHSELEGGHYGSMRTAKKVLDNGLYWPTIF
;
A
#
# COMPACT_ATOMS: atom_id res chain seq x y z
N MET A 1 19.47 -6.25 -11.50
CA MET A 1 18.22 -5.57 -11.11
C MET A 1 18.00 -5.84 -9.63
N THR A 2 18.26 -4.89 -8.74
CA THR A 2 17.84 -5.02 -7.33
C THR A 2 16.33 -4.93 -7.33
N HIS A 3 15.64 -6.05 -7.13
CA HIS A 3 14.20 -6.05 -6.91
C HIS A 3 13.99 -5.20 -5.66
N ALA A 4 13.48 -3.98 -5.80
CA ALA A 4 13.10 -3.20 -4.63
C ALA A 4 12.08 -4.03 -3.86
N SER A 5 12.29 -4.18 -2.55
CA SER A 5 11.27 -4.79 -1.71
C SER A 5 9.98 -4.00 -1.86
N PRO A 6 8.81 -4.67 -1.91
CA PRO A 6 7.54 -3.98 -2.04
C PRO A 6 7.42 -2.86 -0.99
N TRP A 7 6.74 -1.75 -1.33
CA TRP A 7 6.66 -0.58 -0.44
C TRP A 7 6.16 -0.90 0.98
N TYR A 8 5.40 -1.99 1.14
CA TYR A 8 4.81 -2.44 2.40
C TYR A 8 5.61 -3.53 3.13
N ALA A 9 6.66 -4.07 2.51
CA ALA A 9 7.36 -5.25 3.00
C ALA A 9 7.91 -5.04 4.42
N ASP A 10 8.49 -3.89 4.71
CA ASP A 10 9.08 -3.60 6.01
C ASP A 10 8.02 -3.48 7.12
N ILE A 11 6.86 -2.88 6.81
CA ILE A 11 5.73 -2.79 7.74
C ILE A 11 5.16 -4.19 8.00
N CYS A 12 4.94 -5.00 6.96
CA CYS A 12 4.46 -6.37 7.13
C CYS A 12 5.43 -7.23 7.96
N ASN A 13 6.72 -7.16 7.64
CA ASN A 13 7.77 -7.88 8.37
C ASN A 13 7.81 -7.47 9.85
N TYR A 14 7.65 -6.18 10.15
CA TYR A 14 7.57 -5.69 11.52
C TYR A 14 6.30 -6.14 12.23
N LEU A 15 5.12 -6.04 11.59
CA LEU A 15 3.85 -6.45 12.19
C LEU A 15 3.77 -7.96 12.47
N VAL A 16 4.37 -8.80 11.61
CA VAL A 16 4.29 -10.26 11.73
C VAL A 16 5.40 -10.83 12.60
N ALA A 17 6.63 -10.33 12.46
CA ALA A 17 7.82 -10.94 13.05
C ALA A 17 8.64 -9.98 13.93
N SER A 18 8.20 -8.72 14.10
CA SER A 18 8.95 -7.67 14.81
C SER A 18 10.37 -7.49 14.28
N THR A 19 10.58 -7.74 12.98
CA THR A 19 11.88 -7.62 12.32
C THR A 19 12.07 -6.26 11.67
N TYR A 20 13.30 -5.78 11.65
CA TYR A 20 13.72 -4.54 11.01
C TYR A 20 14.60 -4.83 9.79
N LEU A 21 14.69 -3.87 8.87
CA LEU A 21 15.72 -3.91 7.83
C LEU A 21 17.11 -4.06 8.45
N ARG A 22 17.91 -4.93 7.86
CA ARG A 22 19.28 -5.17 8.34
C ARG A 22 20.10 -3.89 8.20
N GLY A 23 20.67 -3.44 9.31
CA GLY A 23 21.43 -2.18 9.35
C GLY A 23 20.55 -0.92 9.40
N ALA A 24 19.25 -1.04 9.65
CA ALA A 24 18.39 0.13 9.88
C ALA A 24 18.92 1.00 11.02
N SER A 25 19.03 2.31 10.74
CA SER A 25 19.35 3.30 11.77
C SER A 25 18.22 3.38 12.81
N GLN A 26 18.52 3.89 14.00
CA GLN A 26 17.50 4.05 15.04
C GLN A 26 16.33 4.91 14.55
N ALA A 27 16.62 6.01 13.84
CA ALA A 27 15.59 6.86 13.25
C ALA A 27 14.68 6.13 12.25
N ALA A 28 15.22 5.18 11.47
CA ALA A 28 14.42 4.37 10.55
C ALA A 28 13.50 3.39 11.30
N LYS A 29 13.98 2.83 12.41
CA LYS A 29 13.16 1.97 13.28
C LYS A 29 12.04 2.76 13.96
N ASP A 30 12.37 3.90 14.56
CA ASP A 30 11.38 4.76 15.23
C ASP A 30 10.30 5.22 14.25
N LYS A 31 10.70 5.55 13.01
CA LYS A 31 9.75 5.87 11.94
C LYS A 31 8.88 4.67 11.60
N LEU A 32 9.46 3.48 11.40
CA LEU A 32 8.71 2.26 11.10
C LEU A 32 7.70 1.93 12.19
N GLU A 33 8.10 2.02 13.46
CA GLU A 33 7.21 1.79 14.61
C GLU A 33 6.09 2.82 14.68
N SER A 34 6.39 4.09 14.39
CA SER A 34 5.39 5.15 14.32
C SER A 34 4.39 4.90 13.18
N ASP A 35 4.87 4.51 12.00
CA ASP A 35 4.03 4.23 10.84
C ASP A 35 3.17 2.97 11.08
N ALA A 36 3.74 1.92 11.67
CA ALA A 36 3.07 0.64 11.93
C ALA A 36 1.81 0.77 12.79
N LYS A 37 1.69 1.80 13.63
CA LYS A 37 0.48 2.08 14.45
C LYS A 37 -0.80 2.24 13.63
N TYR A 38 -0.68 2.60 12.36
CA TYR A 38 -1.82 2.80 11.46
C TYR A 38 -2.20 1.55 10.66
N TYR A 39 -1.41 0.48 10.78
CA TYR A 39 -1.55 -0.71 9.97
C TYR A 39 -1.89 -1.95 10.80
N VAL A 40 -2.64 -2.86 10.19
CA VAL A 40 -2.96 -4.17 10.73
C VAL A 40 -2.70 -5.20 9.63
N TRP A 41 -2.01 -6.29 9.99
CA TRP A 41 -1.89 -7.45 9.13
C TRP A 41 -2.97 -8.46 9.53
N ASP A 42 -3.96 -8.68 8.66
CA ASP A 42 -5.07 -9.60 8.90
C ASP A 42 -5.40 -10.42 7.65
N ASN A 43 -5.63 -11.72 7.82
CA ASN A 43 -5.99 -12.66 6.76
C ASN A 43 -5.13 -12.54 5.48
N SER A 44 -3.81 -12.35 5.63
CA SER A 44 -2.83 -12.14 4.54
C SER A 44 -2.95 -10.81 3.78
N TYR A 45 -3.73 -9.86 4.29
CA TYR A 45 -3.84 -8.52 3.76
C TYR A 45 -3.32 -7.49 4.75
N LEU A 46 -2.65 -6.47 4.22
CA LEU A 46 -2.31 -5.30 4.99
C LEU A 46 -3.49 -4.32 4.93
N TRP A 47 -3.91 -3.83 6.08
CA TRP A 47 -4.97 -2.85 6.23
C TRP A 47 -4.40 -1.57 6.82
N ARG A 48 -4.86 -0.42 6.35
CA ARG A 48 -4.61 0.89 6.97
C ARG A 48 -5.94 1.47 7.43
N ILE A 49 -6.14 1.56 8.74
CA ILE A 49 -7.39 1.99 9.37
C ILE A 49 -8.57 1.11 8.88
N THR A 50 -9.35 1.56 7.89
CA THR A 50 -10.51 0.84 7.32
C THR A 50 -10.31 0.44 5.86
N ARG A 51 -9.11 0.63 5.29
CA ARG A 51 -8.84 0.39 3.88
C ARG A 51 -7.80 -0.70 3.66
N ARG A 52 -8.05 -1.59 2.71
CA ARG A 52 -7.10 -2.65 2.32
C ARG A 52 -6.00 -2.07 1.46
N CYS A 53 -4.74 -2.25 1.84
CA CYS A 53 -3.59 -1.86 1.03
C CYS A 53 -3.50 -2.75 -0.22
N ILE A 54 -3.27 -2.14 -1.38
CA ILE A 54 -3.11 -2.88 -2.64
C ILE A 54 -1.69 -3.47 -2.67
N PRO A 55 -1.53 -4.81 -2.75
CA PRO A 55 -0.22 -5.41 -2.97
C PRO A 55 0.27 -5.12 -4.39
N GLU A 56 1.58 -5.10 -4.61
CA GLU A 56 2.16 -4.71 -5.90
C GLU A 56 1.70 -5.60 -7.07
N SER A 57 1.43 -6.87 -6.79
CA SER A 57 0.88 -7.83 -7.75
C SER A 57 -0.54 -7.47 -8.22
N GLU A 58 -1.33 -6.79 -7.40
CA GLU A 58 -2.72 -6.42 -7.71
C GLU A 58 -2.84 -5.01 -8.31
N ILE A 59 -1.79 -4.17 -8.25
CA ILE A 59 -1.82 -2.78 -8.74
C ILE A 59 -2.33 -2.69 -10.18
N LYS A 60 -1.80 -3.52 -11.09
CA LYS A 60 -2.19 -3.49 -12.52
C LYS A 60 -3.65 -3.88 -12.73
N LEU A 61 -4.14 -4.85 -11.95
CA LEU A 61 -5.53 -5.31 -12.01
C LEU A 61 -6.49 -4.22 -11.52
N VAL A 62 -6.18 -3.57 -10.40
CA VAL A 62 -7.00 -2.47 -9.85
C VAL A 62 -7.00 -1.27 -10.80
N LEU A 63 -5.85 -0.94 -11.39
CA LEU A 63 -5.77 0.11 -12.41
C LEU A 63 -6.63 -0.21 -13.63
N HIS A 64 -6.54 -1.44 -14.15
CA HIS A 64 -7.35 -1.87 -15.29
C HIS A 64 -8.85 -1.79 -14.96
N PHE A 65 -9.26 -2.30 -13.80
CA PHE A 65 -10.64 -2.23 -13.31
C PHE A 65 -11.14 -0.78 -13.22
N CYS A 66 -10.35 0.12 -12.62
CA CYS A 66 -10.72 1.52 -12.54
C CYS A 66 -10.85 2.17 -13.93
N HIS A 67 -10.00 1.83 -14.89
CA HIS A 67 -10.07 2.36 -16.26
C HIS A 67 -11.24 1.77 -17.05
N SER A 68 -11.57 0.49 -16.89
CA SER A 68 -12.70 -0.13 -17.60
C SER A 68 -14.06 0.39 -17.13
N GLU A 69 -14.17 0.80 -15.87
CA GLU A 69 -15.38 1.44 -15.34
C GLU A 69 -15.48 2.95 -15.62
N LEU A 70 -14.42 3.57 -16.15
CA LEU A 70 -14.44 4.97 -16.57
C LEU A 70 -15.05 5.08 -17.97
N GLU A 71 -16.37 4.90 -18.05
CA GLU A 71 -17.13 5.24 -19.25
C GLU A 71 -17.14 6.77 -19.42
N GLY A 72 -16.32 7.25 -20.37
CA GLY A 72 -16.40 8.62 -20.88
C GLY A 72 -15.28 9.57 -20.46
N GLY A 73 -14.41 9.90 -21.42
CA GLY A 73 -13.59 11.12 -21.45
C GLY A 73 -12.21 11.04 -20.79
N HIS A 74 -11.29 11.88 -21.28
CA HIS A 74 -9.94 12.05 -20.76
C HIS A 74 -9.94 12.74 -19.39
N TYR A 75 -10.05 11.98 -18.30
CA TYR A 75 -9.86 12.50 -16.94
C TYR A 75 -8.80 11.68 -16.19
N GLY A 76 -7.76 12.38 -15.72
CA GLY A 76 -6.48 11.81 -15.28
C GLY A 76 -6.46 11.14 -13.90
N SER A 77 -5.23 10.97 -13.39
CA SER A 77 -4.84 10.22 -12.18
C SER A 77 -5.69 10.48 -10.92
N MET A 78 -6.25 11.68 -10.77
CA MET A 78 -7.07 12.05 -9.61
C MET A 78 -8.41 11.28 -9.52
N ARG A 79 -9.05 10.94 -10.65
CA ARG A 79 -10.27 10.11 -10.62
C ARG A 79 -9.96 8.66 -10.28
N THR A 80 -8.86 8.12 -10.80
CA THR A 80 -8.37 6.79 -10.44
C THR A 80 -8.05 6.70 -8.96
N ALA A 81 -7.37 7.71 -8.40
CA ALA A 81 -7.09 7.81 -6.97
C ALA A 81 -8.37 7.82 -6.14
N LYS A 82 -9.36 8.63 -6.52
CA LYS A 82 -10.67 8.66 -5.85
C LYS A 82 -11.38 7.30 -5.91
N LYS A 83 -11.43 6.65 -7.07
CA LYS A 83 -12.09 5.36 -7.25
C LYS A 83 -11.43 4.24 -6.44
N VAL A 84 -10.09 4.25 -6.34
CA VAL A 84 -9.34 3.37 -5.44
C VAL A 84 -9.81 3.54 -4.00
N LEU A 85 -9.95 4.78 -3.52
CA LEU A 85 -10.45 5.05 -2.16
C LEU A 85 -11.93 4.66 -1.97
N ASP A 86 -12.78 4.90 -2.97
CA ASP A 86 -14.21 4.59 -2.94
C ASP A 86 -14.45 3.07 -2.86
N ASN A 87 -13.54 2.26 -3.42
CA ASN A 87 -13.55 0.79 -3.30
C ASN A 87 -12.94 0.29 -1.97
N GLY A 88 -12.65 1.18 -1.02
CA GLY A 88 -12.03 0.81 0.26
C GLY A 88 -10.57 0.36 0.13
N LEU A 89 -9.89 0.71 -0.96
CA LEU A 89 -8.49 0.36 -1.19
C LEU A 89 -7.56 1.53 -0.84
N TYR A 90 -6.32 1.21 -0.48
CA TYR A 90 -5.28 2.19 -0.22
C TYR A 90 -4.04 1.89 -1.06
N TRP A 91 -3.52 2.92 -1.73
CA TRP A 91 -2.29 2.83 -2.51
C TRP A 91 -1.40 4.05 -2.26
N PRO A 92 -0.35 3.92 -1.43
CA PRO A 92 0.43 5.06 -0.98
C PRO A 92 1.18 5.80 -2.08
N THR A 93 1.55 5.16 -3.20
CA THR A 93 2.29 5.86 -4.26
C THR A 93 1.40 6.64 -5.23
N ILE A 94 0.07 6.63 -5.01
CA ILE A 94 -0.89 7.47 -5.75
C ILE A 94 -1.28 8.74 -4.97
N PHE A 95 -1.06 8.76 -3.64
CA PHE A 95 -1.43 9.88 -2.75
C PHE A 95 -0.23 10.64 -2.24
#